data_AF-A0A7K4FYE1-F1
#
_entry.id   AF-A0A7K4FYE1-F1
#
_cell.length_a   1.000
_cell.length_b   1.000
_cell.length_c   1.000
_cell.angle_alpha   90.00
_cell.angle_beta   90.00
_cell.angle_gamma   90.00
#
_symmetry.space_group_name_H-M   'P 1'
#
loop_
_entity.id
_entity.type
_entity.pdbx_description
1 polymer ?
#
loop_
_entity_poly.entity_id
_entity_poly.type
_entity_poly.pdbx_seq_one_letter_code
_entity_poly.pdbx_strand_id
1 'polypeptide(L)'
;MTESKKDPNEVLRLLMAINNDPALKSSTRLMILIALAINKKISYKTLLEITRLKKGSLSNHLAQLEEAGYITVRNSFSLGSPRIV
;
A
#
# COMPACT_ATOMS: atom_id res chain seq x y z
N MET A 1 36.58 9.13 6.42
CA MET A 1 35.10 9.09 6.43
C MET A 1 34.60 10.00 5.33
N THR A 2 34.46 9.47 4.10
CA THR A 2 33.93 10.23 2.98
C THR A 2 32.42 10.19 3.04
N GLU A 3 31.79 11.34 3.29
CA GLU A 3 30.36 11.54 3.11
C GLU A 3 30.00 11.13 1.68
N SER A 4 29.25 10.03 1.56
CA SER A 4 28.66 9.61 0.29
C SER A 4 27.71 10.71 -0.15
N LYS A 5 28.17 11.54 -1.08
CA LYS A 5 27.39 12.63 -1.68
C LYS A 5 26.23 11.98 -2.42
N LYS A 6 25.07 11.91 -1.76
CA LYS A 6 23.85 11.29 -2.30
C LYS A 6 23.57 11.91 -3.67
N ASP A 7 23.45 11.08 -4.71
CA ASP A 7 23.20 11.55 -6.07
C ASP A 7 21.97 12.48 -6.04
N PRO A 8 22.10 13.76 -6.45
CA PRO A 8 20.99 14.72 -6.37
C PRO A 8 19.75 14.26 -7.17
N ASN A 9 19.90 13.31 -8.08
CA ASN A 9 18.85 12.77 -8.94
C ASN A 9 18.35 11.38 -8.53
N GLU A 10 18.84 10.80 -7.42
CA GLU A 10 18.40 9.48 -6.97
C GLU A 10 16.88 9.42 -6.80
N VAL A 11 16.31 10.44 -6.13
CA VAL A 11 14.86 10.56 -5.92
C VAL A 11 14.12 10.63 -7.25
N LEU A 12 14.63 11.40 -8.21
CA LEU A 12 14.01 11.53 -9.52
C LEU A 12 13.99 10.20 -10.28
N ARG A 13 15.06 9.40 -10.21
CA ARG A 13 15.12 8.06 -10.81
C ARG A 13 14.15 7.09 -10.15
N LEU A 14 14.03 7.13 -8.82
CA LEU A 14 13.06 6.33 -8.08
C LEU A 14 11.63 6.70 -8.48
N LEU A 15 11.32 7.99 -8.58
CA LEU A 15 10.02 8.47 -9.04
C LEU A 15 9.72 8.04 -10.48
N MET A 16 10.72 8.09 -11.38
CA MET A 16 10.57 7.60 -12.75
C MET A 16 10.29 6.09 -12.79
N ALA A 17 11.00 5.29 -11.97
CA ALA A 17 10.77 3.86 -11.88
C ALA A 17 9.36 3.55 -11.37
N ILE A 18 8.91 4.24 -10.31
CA ILE A 18 7.54 4.13 -9.78
C ILE A 18 6.51 4.53 -10.85
N ASN A 19 6.72 5.63 -11.56
CA ASN A 19 5.78 6.13 -12.58
C ASN A 19 5.64 5.19 -13.80
N ASN A 20 6.69 4.43 -14.13
CA ASN A 20 6.65 3.49 -15.24
C ASN A 20 5.86 2.22 -14.94
N ASP A 21 5.66 1.87 -13.67
CA ASP A 21 4.85 0.72 -13.28
C ASP A 21 3.34 1.05 -13.34
N PRO A 22 2.54 0.36 -14.19
CA PRO A 22 1.10 0.57 -14.26
C PRO A 22 0.37 0.40 -12.91
N ALA A 23 0.82 -0.53 -12.07
CA ALA A 23 0.26 -0.77 -10.74
C ALA A 23 0.56 0.36 -9.76
N LEU A 24 1.48 1.28 -10.07
CA LEU A 24 1.80 2.43 -9.22
C LEU A 24 1.33 3.78 -9.78
N LYS A 25 0.77 3.82 -11.01
CA LYS A 25 0.21 5.06 -11.62
C LYS A 25 -1.01 5.65 -10.90
N SER A 26 -1.64 4.92 -9.99
CA SER A 26 -2.77 5.43 -9.21
C SER A 26 -2.28 6.00 -7.89
N SER A 27 -2.61 7.26 -7.63
CA SER A 27 -2.40 7.91 -6.33
C SER A 27 -3.00 7.12 -5.18
N THR A 28 -4.17 6.50 -5.38
CA THR A 28 -4.82 5.63 -4.39
C THR A 28 -3.98 4.41 -4.05
N ARG A 29 -3.41 3.73 -5.04
CA ARG A 29 -2.56 2.55 -4.82
C ARG A 29 -1.27 2.93 -4.08
N LEU A 30 -0.64 4.05 -4.46
CA LEU A 30 0.50 4.59 -3.72
C LEU A 30 0.16 4.90 -2.26
N MET A 31 -0.99 5.53 -2.01
CA MET A 31 -1.44 5.83 -0.65
C MET A 31 -1.65 4.56 0.19
N ILE A 32 -2.21 3.49 -0.41
CA ILE A 32 -2.35 2.18 0.24
C ILE A 32 -0.97 1.60 0.60
N LEU A 33 0.00 1.65 -0.32
CA LEU A 33 1.36 1.17 -0.08
C LEU A 33 2.08 1.98 1.00
N ILE A 34 1.92 3.30 1.02
CA ILE A 34 2.47 4.16 2.08
C ILE A 34 1.84 3.80 3.42
N ALA A 35 0.52 3.62 3.47
CA ALA A 35 -0.17 3.20 4.69
C ALA A 35 0.35 1.85 5.21
N LEU A 36 0.64 0.89 4.32
CA LEU A 36 1.24 -0.40 4.65
C LEU A 36 2.73 -0.32 5.02
N ALA A 37 3.49 0.58 4.42
CA ALA A 37 4.88 0.80 4.76
C ALA A 37 5.01 1.31 6.20
N ILE A 38 4.08 2.18 6.62
CA ILE A 38 3.95 2.67 8.01
C ILE A 38 3.38 1.57 8.91
N ASN A 39 2.29 0.92 8.48
CA ASN A 39 1.58 -0.12 9.24
C ASN A 39 1.88 -1.49 8.60
N LYS A 40 2.84 -2.24 9.16
CA LYS A 40 3.30 -3.55 8.63
C LYS A 40 2.18 -4.51 8.20
N LYS A 41 1.01 -4.41 8.85
CA LYS A 41 -0.25 -5.05 8.45
C LYS A 41 -1.38 -4.08 8.73
N ILE A 42 -2.39 -4.05 7.87
CA ILE A 42 -3.58 -3.22 8.04
C ILE A 42 -4.82 -4.02 7.63
N SER A 43 -5.92 -3.84 8.37
CA SER A 43 -7.18 -4.52 8.03
C SER A 43 -7.87 -3.82 6.86
N TYR A 44 -8.66 -4.58 6.09
CA TYR A 44 -9.50 -4.02 5.01
C TYR A 44 -10.45 -2.93 5.53
N LYS A 45 -11.02 -3.13 6.73
CA LYS A 45 -11.91 -2.14 7.37
C LYS A 45 -11.18 -0.84 7.68
N THR A 46 -9.99 -0.93 8.26
CA THR A 46 -9.14 0.24 8.55
C THR A 46 -8.75 0.95 7.26
N LEU A 47 -8.41 0.22 6.19
CA LEU A 47 -8.14 0.82 4.89
C LEU A 47 -9.35 1.59 4.34
N LEU A 48 -10.57 1.05 4.47
CA LEU A 48 -11.78 1.78 4.08
C LEU A 48 -11.95 3.08 4.88
N GLU A 49 -11.73 3.02 6.19
CA GLU A 49 -11.88 4.17 7.08
C GLU A 49 -10.88 5.29 6.74
N ILE A 50 -9.60 4.95 6.53
CA ILE A 50 -8.58 5.95 6.23
C ILE A 50 -8.66 6.48 4.79
N THR A 51 -8.99 5.61 3.82
CA THR A 51 -9.01 6.00 2.40
C THR A 51 -10.35 6.58 1.96
N ARG A 52 -11.42 6.36 2.74
CA ARG A 52 -12.82 6.72 2.43
C ARG A 52 -13.32 6.19 1.08
N LEU A 53 -12.69 5.15 0.55
CA LEU A 53 -13.08 4.52 -0.70
C LEU A 53 -14.34 3.67 -0.52
N LYS A 54 -15.07 3.47 -1.63
CA LYS A 54 -16.10 2.44 -1.70
C LYS A 54 -15.44 1.05 -1.69
N LYS A 55 -16.12 0.07 -1.09
CA LYS A 55 -15.65 -1.33 -1.00
C LYS A 55 -15.12 -1.87 -2.34
N GLY A 56 -15.92 -1.77 -3.41
CA GLY A 56 -15.51 -2.27 -4.73
C GLY A 56 -14.25 -1.58 -5.28
N SER A 57 -14.10 -0.27 -5.05
CA SER A 57 -12.91 0.47 -5.48
C SER A 57 -11.66 0.04 -4.71
N LEU A 58 -11.76 -0.07 -3.38
CA LEU A 58 -10.64 -0.57 -2.57
C LEU A 58 -10.26 -1.99 -2.96
N SER A 59 -11.25 -2.89 -3.15
CA SER A 59 -11.00 -4.26 -3.57
C SER A 59 -10.29 -4.33 -4.92
N ASN A 60 -10.69 -3.51 -5.90
CA ASN A 60 -10.02 -3.44 -7.19
C ASN A 60 -8.57 -2.94 -7.07
N HIS A 61 -8.32 -1.91 -6.26
CA HIS A 61 -6.96 -1.43 -6.02
C HIS A 61 -6.07 -2.46 -5.33
N LEU A 62 -6.60 -3.18 -4.33
CA LEU A 62 -5.87 -4.24 -3.64
C LEU A 62 -5.57 -5.42 -4.58
N ALA A 63 -6.53 -5.83 -5.41
CA ALA A 63 -6.32 -6.90 -6.39
C ALA A 63 -5.19 -6.56 -7.38
N GLN A 64 -5.18 -5.34 -7.91
CA GLN A 64 -4.11 -4.88 -8.82
C GLN A 64 -2.74 -4.81 -8.14
N LEU A 65 -2.68 -4.39 -6.87
CA LEU A 65 -1.43 -4.37 -6.10
C LEU A 65 -0.94 -5.78 -5.76
N GLU A 66 -1.85 -6.70 -5.47
CA GLU A 66 -1.53 -8.10 -5.18
C GLU A 66 -1.06 -8.84 -6.43
N GLU A 67 -1.73 -8.66 -7.57
CA GLU A 67 -1.33 -9.21 -8.87
C GLU A 67 0.07 -8.75 -9.28
N ALA A 68 0.40 -7.48 -9.02
CA ALA A 68 1.73 -6.93 -9.25
C ALA A 68 2.77 -7.30 -8.17
N GLY A 69 2.39 -8.05 -7.13
CA GLY A 69 3.30 -8.55 -6.10
C GLY A 69 3.71 -7.54 -5.03
N TYR A 70 3.08 -6.37 -4.97
CA TYR A 70 3.40 -5.33 -3.98
C TYR A 70 2.86 -5.63 -2.58
N ILE A 71 1.75 -6.38 -2.51
CA ILE A 71 1.11 -6.74 -1.25
C ILE A 71 0.71 -8.21 -1.27
N THR A 72 0.36 -8.74 -0.10
CA THR A 72 -0.32 -10.03 0.03
C THR A 72 -1.58 -9.83 0.84
N VAL A 73 -2.73 -10.22 0.29
CA VAL A 73 -4.00 -10.20 0.99
C VAL A 73 -4.22 -11.58 1.62
N ARG A 74 -4.54 -11.61 2.91
CA ARG A 74 -4.81 -12.86 3.64
C ARG A 74 -6.17 -12.77 4.29
N ASN A 75 -7.03 -13.76 4.01
CA ASN A 75 -8.27 -13.95 4.76
C ASN A 75 -7.93 -14.57 6.12
N SER A 76 -7.84 -13.74 7.15
CA SER A 76 -7.77 -14.24 8.52
C SER A 76 -9.19 -14.36 9.08
N PHE A 77 -9.69 -15.59 9.19
CA PHE A 77 -10.85 -15.86 10.06
C PHE A 77 -10.37 -15.76 11.51
N SER A 78 -10.78 -14.70 12.22
CA SER A 78 -10.64 -14.67 13.68
C SER A 78 -11.78 -15.49 14.27
N LEU A 79 -11.52 -16.74 14.65
CA LEU A 79 -12.41 -17.50 15.52
C LEU A 79 -12.23 -16.92 16.94
N GLY A 80 -13.06 -15.95 17.32
CA GLY A 80 -12.89 -15.26 18.59
C GLY A 80 -14.12 -14.50 19.03
N SER A 81 -14.71 -15.02 20.11
CA SER A 81 -15.80 -14.54 20.97
C SER A 81 -16.04 -13.02 21.02
N PRO A 82 -17.29 -12.57 21.30
CA PRO A 82 -17.62 -11.15 21.40
C PRO A 82 -16.69 -10.46 22.40
N ARG A 83 -15.85 -9.54 21.91
CA ARG A 83 -15.18 -8.59 22.78
C ARG A 83 -16.22 -7.55 23.16
N ILE A 84 -16.83 -7.71 24.34
CA ILE A 84 -17.44 -6.58 25.04
C ILE A 84 -16.27 -5.66 25.40
N VAL A 85 -16.27 -4.49 24.79
CA VAL A 85 -15.43 -3.35 25.17
C VAL A 85 -15.94 -2.75 26.48
#